data_AF-A0A932XBS4-F1
#
_entry.id   AF-A0A932XBS4-F1
#
_cell.length_a   1.000
_cell.length_b   1.000
_cell.length_c   1.000
_cell.angle_alpha   90.00
_cell.angle_beta   90.00
_cell.angle_gamma   90.00
#
_symmetry.space_group_name_H-M   'P 1'
#
loop_
_entity.id
_entity.type
_entity.pdbx_description
1 polymer ?
#
loop_
_entity_poly.entity_id
_entity_poly.type
_entity_poly.pdbx_seq_one_letter_code
_entity_poly.pdbx_strand_id
1 'polypeptide(L)'
;MTLDEILQDIHALEEDLNMYERKYGVLSETFYDAYMQGEEPPEAAWVADWNDWAGVHEIWLDRRQRYQTVIALLQKQTNLIDLIQRAAHRESIPLPA
;
A
#
# COMPACT_ATOMS: atom_id res chain seq x y z
N MET A 1 14.75 8.22 0.66
CA MET A 1 13.71 7.22 0.34
C MET A 1 14.38 6.09 -0.43
N THR A 2 14.22 4.87 0.05
CA THR A 2 14.87 3.63 -0.39
C THR A 2 13.80 2.58 -0.70
N LEU A 3 14.21 1.47 -1.31
CA LEU A 3 13.29 0.36 -1.58
C LEU A 3 12.72 -0.24 -0.28
N ASP A 4 13.54 -0.37 0.76
CA ASP A 4 13.13 -0.91 2.07
C ASP A 4 12.13 0.02 2.77
N GLU A 5 12.35 1.34 2.72
CA GLU A 5 11.40 2.32 3.29
C GLU A 5 10.03 2.25 2.60
N ILE A 6 9.95 2.13 1.26
CA ILE A 6 8.67 1.94 0.57
C ILE A 6 7.99 0.65 1.03
N LEU A 7 8.75 -0.44 1.17
CA LEU A 7 8.19 -1.72 1.56
C LEU A 7 7.66 -1.69 3.00
N GLN A 8 8.37 -1.04 3.91
CA GLN A 8 7.91 -0.81 5.28
C GLN A 8 6.63 0.04 5.32
N ASP A 9 6.55 1.11 4.53
CA ASP A 9 5.33 1.92 4.39
C ASP A 9 4.15 1.05 3.91
N ILE A 10 4.36 0.21 2.88
CA ILE A 10 3.31 -0.68 2.35
C ILE A 10 2.82 -1.62 3.44
N HIS A 11 3.72 -2.27 4.19
CA HIS A 11 3.32 -3.22 5.23
C HIS A 11 2.60 -2.55 6.40
N ALA A 12 3.03 -1.36 6.81
CA ALA A 12 2.33 -0.60 7.84
C ALA A 12 0.88 -0.26 7.41
N LEU A 13 0.70 0.20 6.17
CA LEU A 13 -0.62 0.50 5.61
C LEU A 13 -1.47 -0.78 5.45
N GLU A 14 -0.87 -1.91 5.09
CA GLU A 14 -1.57 -3.21 5.05
C GLU A 14 -2.06 -3.64 6.43
N GLU A 15 -1.28 -3.40 7.50
CA GLU A 15 -1.72 -3.66 8.87
C GLU A 15 -2.92 -2.79 9.27
N ASP A 16 -2.90 -1.51 8.90
CA ASP A 16 -4.01 -0.59 9.11
C ASP A 16 -5.27 -1.02 8.34
N LEU A 17 -5.15 -1.39 7.06
CA LEU A 17 -6.25 -1.91 6.26
C LEU A 17 -6.83 -3.20 6.88
N ASN A 18 -5.96 -4.13 7.28
CA ASN A 18 -6.36 -5.39 7.92
C ASN A 18 -7.16 -5.16 9.22
N MET A 19 -6.90 -4.07 9.95
CA MET A 19 -7.68 -3.72 11.13
C MET A 19 -9.15 -3.44 10.76
N TYR A 20 -9.39 -2.67 9.70
CA TYR A 20 -10.73 -2.38 9.21
C TYR A 20 -11.41 -3.64 8.66
N GLU A 21 -10.70 -4.46 7.89
CA GLU A 21 -11.25 -5.71 7.36
C GLU A 21 -11.71 -6.66 8.47
N ARG A 22 -10.94 -6.76 9.57
CA ARG A 22 -11.33 -7.54 10.74
C ARG A 22 -12.50 -6.93 11.50
N LYS A 23 -12.55 -5.60 11.62
CA LYS A 23 -13.62 -4.89 12.31
C LYS A 23 -14.98 -5.06 11.62
N TYR A 24 -14.97 -5.07 10.29
CA TYR A 24 -16.19 -5.05 9.48
C TYR A 24 -16.49 -6.37 8.76
N GLY A 25 -15.55 -7.30 8.70
CA GLY A 25 -15.75 -8.65 8.16
C GLY A 25 -15.77 -8.74 6.63
N VAL A 26 -15.24 -7.74 5.93
CA VAL A 26 -15.14 -7.70 4.45
C VAL A 26 -13.77 -7.16 4.04
N LEU A 27 -13.35 -7.45 2.81
CA LEU A 27 -12.07 -6.99 2.27
C LEU A 27 -12.11 -5.49 1.91
N SER A 28 -10.95 -4.84 1.91
CA SER A 28 -10.78 -3.44 1.50
C SER A 28 -11.29 -3.19 0.07
N GLU A 29 -11.24 -4.18 -0.81
CA GLU A 29 -11.81 -4.07 -2.17
C GLU A 29 -13.33 -3.83 -2.13
N THR A 30 -14.05 -4.47 -1.21
CA THR A 30 -15.50 -4.28 -1.04
C THR A 30 -15.82 -2.88 -0.53
N PHE A 31 -15.01 -2.38 0.41
CA PHE A 31 -15.10 -0.98 0.86
C PHE A 31 -14.88 -0.01 -0.30
N TYR A 32 -13.86 -0.27 -1.12
CA TYR A 32 -13.49 0.58 -2.24
C TYR A 32 -14.58 0.66 -3.30
N ASP A 33 -15.19 -0.48 -3.63
CA ASP A 33 -16.30 -0.53 -4.59
C ASP A 33 -17.49 0.31 -4.13
N ALA A 34 -17.85 0.24 -2.85
CA ALA A 34 -18.92 1.04 -2.26
C ALA A 34 -18.54 2.53 -2.20
N TYR A 35 -17.29 2.86 -1.87
CA TYR A 35 -16.78 4.23 -1.84
C TYR A 35 -16.83 4.86 -3.24
N MET A 36 -16.43 4.12 -4.27
CA MET A 36 -16.50 4.56 -5.66
C MET A 36 -17.95 4.77 -6.16
N GLN A 37 -18.92 4.07 -5.58
CA GLN A 37 -20.34 4.23 -5.89
C GLN A 37 -20.99 5.42 -5.14
N GLY A 38 -20.28 6.04 -4.20
CA GLY A 38 -20.81 7.10 -3.36
C GLY A 38 -21.81 6.60 -2.32
N GLU A 39 -21.75 5.31 -1.95
CA GLU A 39 -22.57 4.76 -0.88
C GLU A 39 -21.96 5.15 0.47
N GLU A 40 -22.61 6.07 1.18
CA GLU A 40 -22.19 6.47 2.52
C GLU A 40 -22.88 5.63 3.60
N PRO A 41 -22.15 5.19 4.64
CA PRO A 41 -22.75 4.53 5.79
C PRO A 41 -23.78 5.42 6.50
N PRO A 42 -24.92 4.87 6.95
CA PRO A 42 -25.94 5.66 7.64
C PRO A 42 -25.55 6.06 9.08
N GLU A 43 -24.56 5.37 9.68
CA GLU A 43 -24.10 5.61 11.04
C GLU A 43 -22.86 6.50 11.08
N ALA A 44 -22.88 7.58 11.86
CA ALA A 44 -21.78 8.54 11.94
C ALA A 44 -20.44 7.92 12.40
N ALA A 45 -20.48 6.90 13.25
CA ALA A 45 -19.28 6.16 13.66
C ALA A 45 -18.64 5.40 12.49
N TRP A 46 -19.45 4.91 11.55
CA TRP A 46 -18.98 4.21 10.36
C TRP A 46 -18.41 5.21 9.36
N VAL A 47 -18.99 6.41 9.24
CA VAL A 47 -18.47 7.48 8.37
C VAL A 47 -17.04 7.89 8.76
N ALA A 48 -16.73 7.96 10.06
CA ALA A 48 -15.38 8.30 10.53
C ALA A 48 -14.36 7.24 10.11
N ASP A 49 -14.61 5.97 10.45
CA ASP A 49 -13.75 4.87 10.03
C ASP A 49 -13.65 4.75 8.51
N TRP A 50 -14.74 5.05 7.79
CA TRP A 50 -14.78 5.02 6.33
C TRP A 50 -13.81 6.03 5.71
N ASN A 51 -13.82 7.26 6.21
CA ASN A 51 -12.91 8.31 5.74
C ASN A 51 -11.45 7.97 6.06
N ASP A 52 -11.19 7.47 7.28
CA ASP A 52 -9.85 7.07 7.69
C ASP A 52 -9.34 5.89 6.84
N TRP A 53 -10.15 4.86 6.65
CA TRP A 53 -9.86 3.73 5.77
C TRP A 53 -9.59 4.17 4.33
N ALA A 54 -10.42 5.06 3.77
CA ALA A 54 -10.25 5.53 2.39
C ALA A 54 -8.91 6.25 2.21
N GLY A 55 -8.52 7.10 3.17
CA GLY A 55 -7.22 7.75 3.17
C GLY A 55 -6.05 6.76 3.23
N VAL A 56 -6.12 5.75 4.10
CA VAL A 56 -5.11 4.68 4.19
C VAL A 56 -5.02 3.91 2.87
N HIS A 57 -6.17 3.54 2.29
CA HIS A 57 -6.25 2.76 1.06
C HIS A 57 -5.67 3.52 -0.15
N GLU A 58 -5.99 4.80 -0.30
CA GLU A 58 -5.42 5.64 -1.37
C GLU A 58 -3.89 5.77 -1.25
N ILE A 59 -3.37 5.98 -0.03
CA ILE A 59 -1.92 6.04 0.20
C ILE A 59 -1.27 4.69 -0.10
N TRP A 60 -1.89 3.58 0.30
CA TRP A 60 -1.40 2.23 0.00
C TRP A 60 -1.31 1.98 -1.51
N LEU A 61 -2.33 2.39 -2.28
CA LEU A 61 -2.31 2.30 -3.74
C LEU A 61 -1.15 3.11 -4.34
N ASP A 62 -0.95 4.36 -3.90
CA ASP A 62 0.18 5.18 -4.34
C ASP A 62 1.53 4.52 -4.03
N ARG A 63 1.71 4.01 -2.81
CA ARG A 63 2.95 3.33 -2.41
C ARG A 63 3.22 2.06 -3.21
N ARG A 64 2.19 1.25 -3.50
CA ARG A 64 2.32 0.07 -4.38
C ARG A 64 2.66 0.46 -5.81
N GLN A 65 2.01 1.49 -6.35
CA GLN A 65 2.31 1.98 -7.70
C GLN A 65 3.74 2.51 -7.80
N ARG A 66 4.20 3.22 -6.77
CA ARG A 66 5.58 3.71 -6.67
C ARG A 66 6.57 2.56 -6.58
N TYR A 67 6.31 1.55 -5.75
CA TYR A 67 7.13 0.34 -5.65
C TYR A 67 7.29 -0.33 -7.02
N GLN A 68 6.18 -0.57 -7.72
CA GLN A 68 6.20 -1.18 -9.06
C GLN A 68 7.02 -0.37 -10.06
N THR A 69 6.85 0.95 -10.07
CA THR A 69 7.61 1.87 -10.93
C THR A 69 9.11 1.78 -10.65
N VAL A 70 9.49 1.77 -9.36
CA VAL A 70 10.89 1.65 -8.93
C VAL A 70 11.49 0.32 -9.37
N ILE A 71 10.79 -0.80 -9.15
CA ILE A 71 11.26 -2.12 -9.58
C ILE A 71 11.48 -2.14 -11.10
N ALA A 72 10.53 -1.61 -11.88
CA ALA A 72 10.65 -1.53 -13.33
C ALA A 72 11.85 -0.67 -13.79
N LEU A 73 12.20 0.39 -13.04
CA LEU A 73 13.39 1.20 -13.32
C LEU A 73 14.69 0.47 -12.95
N LEU A 74 14.74 -0.20 -11.80
CA LEU A 74 15.91 -0.95 -11.35
C LEU A 74 16.22 -2.16 -12.24
N GLN A 75 15.18 -2.82 -12.77
CA GLN A 75 15.29 -3.90 -13.75
C GLN A 75 16.01 -3.49 -15.06
N LYS A 76 16.06 -2.19 -15.38
CA LYS A 76 16.82 -1.70 -16.53
C LYS A 76 18.33 -1.66 -16.27
N GLN A 77 18.74 -1.70 -15.00
CA GLN A 77 20.14 -1.54 -14.58
C GLN A 77 20.74 -2.88 -14.10
N THR A 78 19.94 -3.73 -13.50
CA THR A 78 20.35 -5.06 -13.04
C THR A 78 19.25 -6.09 -13.29
N ASN A 79 19.60 -7.37 -13.24
CA ASN A 79 18.61 -8.43 -13.30
C ASN A 79 17.84 -8.55 -11.97
N LEU A 80 16.66 -9.18 -12.01
CA LEU A 80 15.78 -9.32 -10.85
C LEU A 80 16.39 -10.10 -9.69
N ILE A 81 17.17 -11.15 -9.98
CA ILE A 81 17.73 -12.02 -8.94
C ILE A 81 18.78 -11.27 -8.12
N ASP A 82 19.66 -10.52 -8.78
CA ASP A 82 20.63 -9.64 -8.12
C ASP A 82 19.92 -8.58 -7.26
N LEU A 83 18.88 -7.95 -7.79
CA LEU A 83 18.08 -6.98 -7.03
C LEU A 83 17.49 -7.60 -5.75
N ILE A 84 16.90 -8.79 -5.86
CA ILE A 84 16.33 -9.53 -4.72
C ILE A 84 17.41 -9.90 -3.72
N GLN A 85 18.58 -10.35 -4.18
CA GLN A 85 19.69 -10.71 -3.30
C GLN A 85 20.17 -9.51 -2.48
N ARG A 86 20.35 -8.36 -3.13
CA ARG A 86 20.73 -7.10 -2.46
C ARG A 86 19.69 -6.67 -1.42
N ALA A 87 18.41 -6.74 -1.78
CA ALA A 87 17.31 -6.45 -0.85
C ALA A 87 17.28 -7.42 0.35
N ALA A 88 17.51 -8.72 0.11
CA ALA A 88 17.57 -9.74 1.16
C ALA A 88 18.74 -9.52 2.13
N HIS A 89 19.86 -8.97 1.65
CA HIS A 89 20.99 -8.55 2.48
C HIS A 89 20.77 -7.21 3.19
N ARG A 90 19.57 -6.61 3.09
CA ARG A 90 19.22 -5.30 3.64
C ARG A 90 20.17 -4.19 3.16
N GLU A 91 20.66 -4.32 1.93
CA GLU A 91 21.40 -3.22 1.30
C GLU A 91 20.47 -2.02 1.13
N SER A 92 21.00 -0.82 1.38
CA SER A 92 20.28 0.42 1.10
C SER A 92 20.25 0.64 -0.41
N ILE A 93 19.13 0.29 -1.03
CA ILE A 93 18.89 0.49 -2.46
C ILE A 93 18.22 1.86 -2.64
N PRO A 94 18.95 2.88 -3.13
CA PRO A 94 18.38 4.20 -3.34
C PRO A 94 17.38 4.16 -4.47
N LEU A 95 16.31 4.95 -4.33
CA LEU A 95 15.37 5.13 -5.43
C LEU A 95 15.99 5.99 -6.52
N PRO A 96 15.86 5.61 -7.81
CA PRO A 96 16.23 6.49 -8.90
C PRO A 96 15.39 7.77 -8.85
N ALA A 97 16.04 8.93 -9.06
CA ALA A 97 15.43 10.25 -9.07
C ALA A 97 14.50 10.46 -10.28
#